data_AF-A0A963FW62-F1
#
_entry.id   AF-A0A963FW62-F1
#
_cell.length_a   1.000
_cell.length_b   1.000
_cell.length_c   1.000
_cell.angle_alpha   90.00
_cell.angle_beta   90.00
_cell.angle_gamma   90.00
#
_symmetry.space_group_name_H-M   'P 1'
#
loop_
_entity.id
_entity.type
_entity.pdbx_description
1 polymer ?
#
loop_
_entity_poly.entity_id
_entity_poly.type
_entity_poly.pdbx_seq_one_letter_code
_entity_poly.pdbx_strand_id
1 'polypeptide(L)'
;RQLPIGEHATLYFEDALTMQYQVQEMLRLERMFEPEPIQEELDVYNPLIPDGHNWKATFMVEYGDVDERRRMLAKLVGIEKKVWLQVEGCDKVFPIANEDLDRETGDKTSAVHFLRFELTPQMIAAAKGGAALHAGIDHAHYREAVVVPEAVRASLVTDLA
;
A
#
# COMPACT_ATOMS: atom_id res chain seq x y z
N ARG A 1 9.48 4.37 3.54
CA ARG A 1 9.46 3.55 2.31
C ARG A 1 8.33 4.06 1.41
N GLN A 2 8.50 5.26 0.89
CA GLN A 2 7.44 5.99 0.19
C GLN A 2 7.74 6.06 -1.31
N LEU A 3 6.71 5.93 -2.13
CA LEU A 3 6.81 5.98 -3.58
C LEU A 3 5.68 6.82 -4.16
N PRO A 4 5.93 8.09 -4.47
CA PRO A 4 5.02 8.91 -5.25
C PRO A 4 4.84 8.33 -6.66
N ILE A 5 3.60 8.32 -7.15
CA ILE A 5 3.22 7.90 -8.50
C ILE A 5 2.42 9.05 -9.13
N GLY A 6 3.13 9.95 -9.81
CA GLY A 6 2.57 11.22 -10.29
C GLY A 6 2.39 12.23 -9.16
N GLU A 7 1.42 13.14 -9.30
CA GLU A 7 1.24 14.28 -8.41
C GLU A 7 0.34 14.00 -7.18
N HIS A 8 -0.66 13.12 -7.33
CA HIS A 8 -1.74 12.97 -6.34
C HIS A 8 -1.86 11.56 -5.77
N ALA A 9 -0.86 10.71 -5.97
CA ALA A 9 -0.90 9.32 -5.54
C ALA A 9 0.44 8.91 -4.93
N THR A 10 0.39 8.30 -3.75
CA THR A 10 1.60 7.85 -3.02
C THR A 10 1.37 6.46 -2.44
N LEU A 11 2.33 5.55 -2.63
CA LEU A 11 2.40 4.28 -1.90
C LEU A 11 3.32 4.42 -0.69
N TYR A 12 2.81 4.04 0.47
CA TYR A 12 3.56 3.92 1.72
C TYR A 12 3.68 2.43 2.02
N PHE A 13 4.84 1.85 1.69
CA PHE A 13 5.09 0.44 1.97
C PHE A 13 5.28 0.23 3.46
N GLU A 14 4.55 -0.75 3.98
CA GLU A 14 4.52 -1.09 5.40
C GLU A 14 5.49 -2.21 5.72
N ASP A 15 6.05 -2.17 6.92
CA ASP A 15 6.86 -3.24 7.50
C ASP A 15 6.56 -3.37 9.01
N ALA A 16 7.18 -4.37 9.64
CA ALA A 16 6.97 -4.62 11.06
C ALA A 16 7.30 -3.39 11.94
N LEU A 17 8.28 -2.57 11.54
CA LEU A 17 8.68 -1.39 12.29
C LEU A 17 7.68 -0.25 12.08
N THR A 18 7.20 -0.01 10.85
CA THR A 18 6.16 1.02 10.61
C THR A 18 4.86 0.68 11.34
N MET A 19 4.46 -0.60 11.33
CA MET A 19 3.27 -1.05 12.05
C MET A 19 3.43 -0.98 13.56
N GLN A 20 4.61 -1.33 14.10
CA GLN A 20 4.90 -1.16 15.51
C GLN A 20 4.74 0.30 15.95
N TYR A 21 5.25 1.25 15.16
CA TYR A 21 5.10 2.68 15.48
C TYR A 21 3.63 3.14 15.41
N GLN A 22 2.86 2.69 14.42
CA GLN A 22 1.45 3.04 14.31
C GLN A 22 0.64 2.55 15.52
N VAL A 23 0.82 1.28 15.90
CA VAL A 23 0.17 0.72 17.09
C VAL A 23 0.58 1.53 18.33
N GLN A 24 1.88 1.75 18.55
CA GLN A 24 2.34 2.51 19.72
C GLN A 24 1.77 3.94 19.78
N GLU A 25 1.61 4.61 18.65
CA GLU A 25 1.01 5.94 18.58
C GLU A 25 -0.47 5.91 18.93
N MET A 26 -1.22 4.93 18.44
CA MET A 26 -2.63 4.73 18.78
C MET A 26 -2.81 4.43 20.28
N LEU A 27 -2.01 3.51 20.83
CA LEU A 27 -2.03 3.19 22.26
C LEU A 27 -1.75 4.45 23.12
N ARG A 28 -0.83 5.31 22.67
CA ARG A 28 -0.46 6.55 23.36
C ARG A 28 -1.58 7.59 23.31
N LEU A 29 -2.21 7.79 22.14
CA LEU A 29 -3.27 8.78 21.93
C LEU A 29 -4.54 8.41 22.70
N GLU A 30 -4.94 7.14 22.62
CA GLU A 30 -6.14 6.61 23.27
C GLU A 30 -5.89 6.24 24.75
N ARG A 31 -4.66 6.36 25.24
CA ARG A 31 -4.26 5.97 26.61
C ARG A 31 -4.68 4.53 26.92
N MET A 32 -4.42 3.65 25.97
CA MET A 32 -4.80 2.25 26.01
C MET A 32 -3.69 1.45 26.72
N PHE A 33 -4.03 0.88 27.88
CA PHE A 33 -3.08 0.13 28.72
C PHE A 33 -3.54 -1.29 29.03
N GLU A 34 -4.81 -1.60 28.75
CA GLU A 34 -5.39 -2.90 29.06
C GLU A 34 -5.06 -3.91 27.95
N PRO A 35 -4.71 -5.17 28.30
CA PRO A 35 -4.27 -6.17 27.33
C PRO A 35 -5.26 -6.45 26.20
N GLU A 36 -6.56 -6.48 26.51
CA GLU A 36 -7.62 -6.82 25.55
C GLU A 36 -7.73 -5.76 24.43
N PRO A 37 -7.94 -4.45 24.73
CA PRO A 37 -7.89 -3.40 23.72
C PRO A 37 -6.57 -3.35 22.94
N ILE A 38 -5.43 -3.60 23.60
CA ILE A 38 -4.13 -3.64 22.91
C ILE A 38 -4.10 -4.76 21.87
N GLN A 39 -4.64 -5.94 22.22
CA GLN A 39 -4.72 -7.06 21.29
C GLN A 39 -5.65 -6.73 20.12
N GLU A 40 -6.78 -6.07 20.36
CA GLU A 40 -7.69 -5.61 19.30
C GLU A 40 -6.97 -4.67 18.32
N GLU A 41 -6.17 -3.72 18.83
CA GLU A 41 -5.38 -2.82 17.99
C GLU A 41 -4.32 -3.60 17.18
N LEU A 42 -3.60 -4.52 17.83
CA LEU A 42 -2.63 -5.38 17.14
C LEU A 42 -3.29 -6.19 16.02
N ASP A 43 -4.48 -6.75 16.25
CA ASP A 43 -5.20 -7.54 15.27
C ASP A 43 -5.62 -6.72 14.03
N VAL A 44 -5.78 -5.40 14.18
CA VAL A 44 -6.06 -4.47 13.07
C VAL A 44 -4.81 -4.17 12.23
N TYR A 45 -3.64 -3.99 12.85
CA TYR A 45 -2.42 -3.58 12.12
C TYR A 45 -1.51 -4.74 11.71
N ASN A 46 -1.51 -5.87 12.42
CA ASN A 46 -0.72 -7.04 12.06
C ASN A 46 -0.95 -7.53 10.62
N PRO A 47 -2.19 -7.50 10.07
CA PRO A 47 -2.43 -7.83 8.66
C PRO A 47 -1.68 -6.94 7.66
N LEU A 48 -1.20 -5.76 8.06
CA LEU A 48 -0.41 -4.86 7.22
C LEU A 48 1.09 -5.18 7.24
N ILE A 49 1.54 -6.15 8.02
CA ILE A 49 2.93 -6.59 8.05
C ILE A 49 3.14 -7.62 6.91
N PRO A 50 4.15 -7.42 6.04
CA PRO A 50 4.55 -8.42 5.04
C PRO A 50 4.96 -9.75 5.69
N ASP A 51 4.61 -10.86 5.03
CA ASP A 51 4.81 -12.22 5.54
C ASP A 51 5.89 -13.02 4.79
N GLY A 52 6.67 -12.36 3.93
CA GLY A 52 7.72 -12.99 3.13
C GLY A 52 7.35 -13.25 1.68
N HIS A 53 6.06 -13.28 1.31
CA HIS A 53 5.63 -13.53 -0.08
C HIS A 53 4.76 -12.42 -0.67
N ASN A 54 4.45 -11.39 0.11
CA ASN A 54 3.78 -10.20 -0.37
C ASN A 54 4.49 -8.91 0.05
N TRP A 55 4.11 -7.82 -0.62
CA TRP A 55 4.32 -6.47 -0.12
C TRP A 55 2.99 -5.89 0.34
N LYS A 56 3.02 -5.17 1.46
CA LYS A 56 1.89 -4.43 2.01
C LYS A 56 2.13 -2.94 1.84
N ALA A 57 1.10 -2.20 1.45
CA ALA A 57 1.20 -0.75 1.31
C ALA A 57 -0.10 -0.05 1.64
N THR A 58 0.01 1.09 2.33
CA THR A 58 -1.04 2.10 2.39
C THR A 58 -0.96 2.95 1.12
N PHE A 59 -2.02 2.97 0.34
CA PHE A 59 -2.15 3.80 -0.86
C PHE A 59 -2.98 5.04 -0.54
N MET A 60 -2.41 6.22 -0.80
CA MET A 60 -3.06 7.49 -0.54
C MET A 60 -3.28 8.28 -1.83
N VAL A 61 -4.48 8.84 -1.95
CA VAL A 61 -4.86 9.80 -3.00
C VAL A 61 -4.99 11.18 -2.37
N GLU A 62 -4.10 12.09 -2.75
CA GLU A 62 -3.84 13.34 -2.04
C GLU A 62 -4.16 14.55 -2.91
N TYR A 63 -5.18 15.30 -2.49
CA TYR A 63 -5.54 16.60 -3.05
C TYR A 63 -5.63 17.61 -1.90
N GLY A 64 -4.94 18.73 -2.03
CA GLY A 64 -4.84 19.76 -0.99
C GLY A 64 -6.16 20.49 -0.77
N ASP A 65 -6.89 20.80 -1.85
CA ASP A 65 -8.21 21.43 -1.78
C ASP A 65 -9.31 20.39 -1.49
N VAL A 66 -10.20 20.69 -0.55
CA VAL A 66 -11.23 19.76 -0.07
C VAL A 66 -12.29 19.51 -1.14
N ASP A 67 -12.68 20.55 -1.89
CA ASP A 67 -13.70 20.45 -2.92
C ASP A 67 -13.16 19.70 -4.14
N GLU A 68 -11.91 19.96 -4.52
CA GLU A 68 -11.20 19.21 -5.54
C GLU A 68 -11.06 17.73 -5.16
N ARG A 69 -10.59 17.44 -3.94
CA ARG A 69 -10.48 16.07 -3.43
C ARG A 69 -11.79 15.33 -3.57
N ARG A 70 -12.91 15.93 -3.15
CA ARG A 70 -14.24 15.31 -3.25
C ARG A 70 -14.63 15.02 -4.70
N ARG A 71 -14.42 15.97 -5.62
CA ARG A 71 -14.72 15.79 -7.06
C ARG A 71 -13.85 14.71 -7.69
N MET A 72 -12.57 14.65 -7.32
CA MET A 72 -11.63 13.69 -7.88
C MET A 72 -11.84 12.28 -7.35
N LEU A 73 -12.08 12.09 -6.05
CA LEU A 73 -12.41 10.77 -5.48
C LEU A 73 -13.70 10.18 -6.08
N ALA A 74 -14.66 11.02 -6.50
CA ALA A 74 -15.84 10.54 -7.24
C ALA A 74 -15.51 10.04 -8.67
N LYS A 75 -14.43 10.54 -9.29
CA LYS A 75 -13.96 10.08 -10.61
C LYS A 75 -13.00 8.89 -10.51
N LEU A 76 -12.35 8.71 -9.37
CA LEU A 76 -11.31 7.70 -9.16
C LEU A 76 -11.86 6.40 -8.55
N VAL A 77 -13.14 6.11 -8.73
CA VAL A 77 -13.75 4.87 -8.21
C VAL A 77 -13.04 3.65 -8.80
N GLY A 78 -12.51 2.80 -7.92
CA GLY A 78 -11.78 1.59 -8.30
C GLY A 78 -10.30 1.82 -8.65
N ILE A 79 -9.75 3.02 -8.40
CA ILE A 79 -8.33 3.32 -8.62
C ILE A 79 -7.40 2.34 -7.88
N GLU A 80 -7.79 1.90 -6.68
CA GLU A 80 -7.02 0.99 -5.84
C GLU A 80 -6.75 -0.36 -6.52
N LYS A 81 -7.68 -0.81 -7.38
CA LYS A 81 -7.57 -2.06 -8.17
C LYS A 81 -6.75 -1.89 -9.44
N LYS A 82 -6.39 -0.65 -9.78
CA LYS A 82 -5.61 -0.28 -10.97
C LYS A 82 -4.17 0.08 -10.66
N VAL A 83 -3.81 0.15 -9.39
CA VAL A 83 -2.41 0.20 -8.94
C VAL A 83 -1.75 -1.12 -9.33
N TRP A 84 -0.49 -1.07 -9.77
CA TRP A 84 0.29 -2.25 -10.09
C TRP A 84 1.75 -2.08 -9.68
N LEU A 85 2.39 -3.19 -9.36
CA LEU A 85 3.85 -3.32 -9.24
C LEU A 85 4.35 -4.30 -10.30
N GLN A 86 5.59 -4.16 -10.72
CA GLN A 86 6.20 -5.06 -11.68
C GLN A 86 7.68 -5.27 -11.36
N VAL A 87 8.06 -6.53 -11.17
CA VAL A 87 9.45 -6.95 -11.21
C VAL A 87 9.85 -7.06 -12.68
N GLU A 88 10.95 -6.43 -13.08
CA GLU A 88 11.43 -6.46 -14.45
C GLU A 88 11.54 -7.91 -14.99
N GLY A 89 11.00 -8.15 -16.18
CA GLY A 89 10.92 -9.48 -16.78
C GLY A 89 9.77 -10.36 -16.29
N CYS A 90 8.92 -9.88 -15.38
CA CYS A 90 7.70 -10.56 -14.93
C CYS A 90 6.44 -9.79 -15.32
N ASP A 91 5.28 -10.45 -15.20
CA ASP A 91 3.97 -9.80 -15.36
C ASP A 91 3.70 -8.78 -14.24
N LYS A 92 2.80 -7.83 -14.52
CA LYS A 92 2.30 -6.88 -13.51
C LYS A 92 1.53 -7.62 -12.41
N VAL A 93 1.78 -7.22 -11.17
CA VAL A 93 1.06 -7.66 -9.97
C VAL A 93 0.07 -6.56 -9.59
N PHE A 94 -1.20 -6.91 -9.54
CA PHE A 94 -2.28 -6.04 -9.06
C PHE A 94 -2.64 -6.40 -7.61
N PRO A 95 -3.05 -5.43 -6.78
CA PRO A 95 -3.25 -5.67 -5.37
C PRO A 95 -4.59 -6.34 -5.08
N ILE A 96 -4.60 -7.07 -3.98
CA ILE A 96 -5.81 -7.34 -3.21
C ILE A 96 -6.00 -6.12 -2.30
N ALA A 97 -7.09 -5.39 -2.50
CA ALA A 97 -7.32 -4.10 -1.84
C ALA A 97 -8.39 -4.20 -0.76
N ASN A 98 -8.14 -3.57 0.39
CA ASN A 98 -9.08 -3.39 1.50
C ASN A 98 -9.68 -4.70 2.05
N GLU A 99 -8.94 -5.81 2.01
CA GLU A 99 -9.39 -7.10 2.56
C GLU A 99 -9.66 -7.05 4.07
N ASP A 100 -8.97 -6.15 4.77
CA ASP A 100 -9.07 -5.96 6.21
C ASP A 100 -10.17 -4.94 6.61
N LEU A 101 -10.95 -4.44 5.64
CA LEU A 101 -12.01 -3.45 5.88
C LEU A 101 -13.38 -3.99 5.45
N ASP A 102 -14.33 -4.06 6.40
CA ASP A 102 -15.76 -4.29 6.14
C ASP A 102 -16.44 -3.04 5.53
N ARG A 103 -15.98 -2.58 4.36
CA ARG A 103 -16.55 -1.39 3.71
C ARG A 103 -16.74 -1.58 2.20
N GLU A 104 -18.00 -1.76 1.80
CA GLU A 104 -18.47 -1.44 0.45
C GLU A 104 -19.07 -0.03 0.46
N THR A 105 -18.43 0.95 -0.18
CA THR A 105 -19.05 2.24 -0.44
C THR A 105 -19.22 2.40 -1.95
N GLY A 106 -20.46 2.32 -2.45
CA GLY A 106 -20.74 2.25 -3.90
C GLY A 106 -20.55 3.56 -4.67
N ASP A 107 -20.62 4.72 -4.00
CA ASP A 107 -20.75 6.02 -4.70
C ASP A 107 -19.44 6.83 -4.81
N LYS A 108 -18.41 6.51 -4.03
CA LYS A 108 -17.13 7.26 -4.01
C LYS A 108 -15.99 6.41 -3.48
N THR A 109 -14.77 6.62 -3.98
CA THR A 109 -13.58 5.95 -3.42
C THR A 109 -13.07 6.62 -2.15
N SER A 110 -12.27 5.89 -1.37
CA SER A 110 -11.56 6.39 -0.19
C SER A 110 -10.31 7.17 -0.61
N ALA A 111 -9.86 8.12 0.22
CA ALA A 111 -8.54 8.73 0.02
C ALA A 111 -7.40 7.79 0.46
N VAL A 112 -7.71 6.74 1.22
CA VAL A 112 -6.75 5.79 1.79
C VAL A 112 -7.23 4.37 1.53
N HIS A 113 -6.34 3.52 1.05
CA HIS A 113 -6.58 2.10 0.77
C HIS A 113 -5.44 1.24 1.31
N PHE A 114 -5.74 0.04 1.79
CA PHE A 114 -4.73 -0.96 2.15
C PHE A 114 -4.57 -1.95 1.02
N LEU A 115 -3.34 -2.16 0.56
CA LEU A 115 -3.01 -2.98 -0.60
C LEU A 115 -2.07 -4.11 -0.20
N ARG A 116 -2.39 -5.33 -0.64
CA ARG A 116 -1.49 -6.49 -0.61
C ARG A 116 -1.12 -6.90 -2.04
N PHE A 117 0.16 -6.94 -2.34
CA PHE A 117 0.70 -7.41 -3.62
C PHE A 117 1.33 -8.78 -3.44
N GLU A 118 0.66 -9.82 -3.94
CA GLU A 118 1.16 -11.19 -3.88
C GLU A 118 2.21 -11.47 -4.95
N LEU A 119 3.37 -11.99 -4.54
CA LEU A 119 4.47 -12.29 -5.43
C LEU A 119 4.64 -13.79 -5.61
N THR A 120 4.90 -14.18 -6.86
CA THR A 120 5.30 -15.55 -7.16
C THR A 120 6.75 -15.79 -6.74
N PRO A 121 7.16 -17.06 -6.50
CA PRO A 121 8.57 -17.37 -6.21
C PRO A 121 9.55 -16.87 -7.28
N GLN A 122 9.13 -16.85 -8.55
CA GLN A 122 9.93 -16.30 -9.65
C GLN A 122 10.16 -14.79 -9.48
N MET A 123 9.11 -14.04 -9.14
CA MET A 123 9.19 -12.60 -8.91
C MET A 123 10.08 -12.28 -7.69
N ILE A 124 9.94 -13.05 -6.61
CA ILE A 124 10.77 -12.90 -5.40
C ILE A 124 12.25 -13.13 -5.73
N ALA A 125 12.56 -14.22 -6.45
CA ALA A 125 13.92 -14.53 -6.85
C ALA A 125 14.52 -13.44 -7.77
N ALA A 126 13.74 -12.94 -8.73
CA ALA A 126 14.17 -11.85 -9.62
C ALA A 126 14.41 -10.54 -8.85
N ALA A 127 13.50 -10.16 -7.95
CA ALA A 127 13.63 -8.96 -7.12
C ALA A 127 14.86 -9.04 -6.21
N LYS A 128 15.10 -10.19 -5.56
CA LYS A 128 16.31 -10.46 -4.78
C LYS A 128 17.58 -10.46 -5.63
N GLY A 129 17.46 -10.92 -6.88
CA GLY A 129 18.55 -10.98 -7.86
C GLY A 129 18.99 -9.64 -8.43
N GLY A 130 18.33 -8.52 -8.09
CA GLY A 130 18.71 -7.20 -8.61
C GLY A 130 17.78 -6.62 -9.67
N ALA A 131 16.70 -7.32 -10.06
CA ALA A 131 15.79 -6.83 -11.08
C ALA A 131 15.18 -5.48 -10.69
N ALA A 132 15.03 -4.58 -11.66
CA ALA A 132 14.39 -3.30 -11.42
C ALA A 132 12.93 -3.51 -11.02
N LEU A 133 12.43 -2.65 -10.13
CA LEU A 133 11.03 -2.60 -9.78
C LEU A 133 10.38 -1.39 -10.45
N HIS A 134 9.17 -1.59 -10.95
CA HIS A 134 8.32 -0.53 -11.50
C HIS A 134 7.01 -0.50 -10.72
N ALA A 135 6.40 0.67 -10.63
CA ALA A 135 5.08 0.85 -10.08
C ALA A 135 4.27 1.77 -10.99
N GLY A 136 2.95 1.63 -10.97
CA GLY A 136 2.09 2.54 -11.69
C GLY A 136 0.62 2.37 -11.38
N ILE A 137 -0.19 3.16 -12.06
CA ILE A 137 -1.64 3.17 -11.96
C ILE A 137 -2.19 3.19 -13.38
N ASP A 138 -3.06 2.25 -13.71
CA ASP A 138 -3.73 2.16 -15.02
C ASP A 138 -5.22 2.45 -14.91
N HIS A 139 -5.58 3.63 -14.42
CA HIS A 139 -6.96 4.08 -14.24
C HIS A 139 -7.37 5.06 -15.36
N ALA A 140 -8.64 5.05 -15.79
CA ALA A 140 -9.12 5.90 -16.90
C ALA A 140 -8.94 7.41 -16.66
N HIS A 141 -8.94 7.80 -15.38
CA HIS A 141 -8.77 9.18 -14.93
C HIS A 141 -7.42 9.46 -14.25
N TYR A 142 -6.51 8.46 -14.20
CA TYR A 142 -5.18 8.60 -13.60
C TYR A 142 -4.26 7.51 -14.15
N ARG A 143 -3.32 7.87 -15.03
CA ARG A 143 -2.39 6.93 -15.65
C ARG A 143 -0.97 7.42 -15.55
N GLU A 144 -0.21 6.82 -14.65
CA GLU A 144 1.16 7.21 -14.32
C GLU A 144 1.99 5.95 -14.03
N ALA A 145 3.29 6.03 -14.31
CA ALA A 145 4.23 4.94 -14.02
C ALA A 145 5.59 5.52 -13.61
N VAL A 146 6.27 4.83 -12.71
CA VAL A 146 7.56 5.23 -12.16
C VAL A 146 8.46 4.03 -11.99
N VAL A 147 9.77 4.23 -12.20
CA VAL A 147 10.78 3.26 -11.77
C VAL A 147 10.98 3.44 -10.28
N VAL A 148 10.86 2.36 -9.51
CA VAL A 148 11.07 2.39 -8.06
C VAL A 148 12.54 2.75 -7.80
N PRO A 149 12.84 3.82 -7.04
CA PRO A 149 14.21 4.19 -6.74
C PRO A 149 14.95 3.06 -6.00
N GLU A 150 16.25 2.90 -6.27
CA GLU A 150 17.03 1.77 -5.75
C GLU A 150 16.98 1.66 -4.22
N ALA A 151 17.00 2.78 -3.49
CA ALA A 151 16.89 2.76 -2.03
C ALA A 151 15.55 2.16 -1.54
N VAL A 152 14.45 2.45 -2.24
CA VAL A 152 13.13 1.87 -1.92
C VAL A 152 13.11 0.40 -2.34
N ARG A 153 13.57 0.07 -3.55
CA ARG A 153 13.64 -1.31 -4.05
C ARG A 153 14.47 -2.22 -3.14
N ALA A 154 15.65 -1.77 -2.71
CA ALA A 154 16.50 -2.50 -1.77
C ALA A 154 15.80 -2.74 -0.42
N SER A 155 15.04 -1.76 0.08
CA SER A 155 14.22 -1.90 1.28
C SER A 155 13.06 -2.90 1.08
N LEU A 156 12.37 -2.87 -0.07
CA LEU A 156 11.26 -3.79 -0.36
C LEU A 156 11.70 -5.25 -0.42
N VAL A 157 12.90 -5.50 -0.92
CA VAL A 157 13.44 -6.85 -1.02
C VAL A 157 13.68 -7.50 0.35
N THR A 158 13.89 -6.71 1.42
CA THR A 158 14.11 -7.27 2.77
C THR A 158 12.85 -7.86 3.38
N ASP A 159 11.67 -7.54 2.84
CA ASP A 159 10.39 -8.06 3.33
C ASP A 159 10.11 -9.47 2.80
N LEU A 160 10.92 -9.96 1.85
CA LEU A 160 10.67 -11.21 1.14
C LEU A 160 11.53 -12.36 1.67
N ALA A 161 10.94 -13.56 1.78
CA ALA A 161 11.55 -14.79 2.29
C ALA A 161 12.50 -15.47 1.30
#